data_AF-A0A5K0WY59-F1
#
_entry.id   AF-A0A5K0WY59-F1
#
_cell.length_a   1.000
_cell.length_b   1.000
_cell.length_c   1.000
_cell.angle_alpha   90.00
_cell.angle_beta   90.00
_cell.angle_gamma   90.00
#
_symmetry.space_group_name_H-M   'P 1'
#
loop_
_entity.id
_entity.type
_entity.pdbx_description
1 polymer ?
#
loop_
_entity_poly.entity_id
_entity_poly.type
_entity_poly.pdbx_seq_one_letter_code
_entity_poly.pdbx_strand_id
1 'polypeptide(L)'
;EEKNRAAALKNAYVLMGRHQLELAVAFFILGGDHSSAVTVCAKNLGDVQLALIICRLLEGCGGELERDLIANHILPSSIQKEDYWLASMLE
;
A
#
# COMPACT_ATOMS: atom_id res chain seq x y z
N GLU A 1 17.89 17.11 1.76
CA GLU A 1 16.97 16.04 1.32
C GLU A 1 16.09 15.51 2.44
N GLU A 2 16.62 15.16 3.61
CA GLU A 2 15.81 14.70 4.75
C GLU A 2 14.71 15.68 5.20
N LYS A 3 14.99 16.99 5.18
CA LYS A 3 13.98 18.01 5.47
C LYS A 3 12.77 17.93 4.53
N ASN A 4 12.99 17.60 3.26
CA ASN A 4 11.93 17.49 2.26
C ASN A 4 11.15 16.17 2.43
N ARG A 5 11.83 15.07 2.79
CA ARG A 5 11.16 13.81 3.14
C ARG A 5 10.26 13.95 4.37
N ALA A 6 10.76 14.58 5.42
CA ALA A 6 9.97 14.85 6.62
C ALA A 6 8.78 15.78 6.35
N ALA A 7 8.95 16.78 5.49
CA ALA A 7 7.84 17.63 5.04
C ALA A 7 6.82 16.84 4.20
N ALA A 8 7.29 15.93 3.33
CA ALA A 8 6.42 15.09 2.52
C ALA A 8 5.54 14.17 3.39
N LEU A 9 6.11 13.52 4.42
CA LEU A 9 5.34 12.70 5.36
C LEU A 9 4.28 13.51 6.11
N LYS A 10 4.63 14.71 6.59
CA LYS A 10 3.64 15.60 7.23
C LYS A 10 2.51 15.96 6.27
N ASN A 11 2.83 16.27 5.03
CA ASN A 11 1.83 16.57 4.00
C ASN A 11 0.95 15.33 3.71
N ALA A 12 1.52 14.12 3.69
CA ALA A 12 0.77 12.89 3.49
C ALA A 12 -0.33 12.72 4.55
N TYR A 13 0.00 12.87 5.83
CA TYR A 13 -0.97 12.79 6.93
C TYR A 13 -2.05 13.90 6.85
N VAL A 14 -1.68 15.11 6.45
CA VAL A 14 -2.65 16.20 6.23
C VAL A 14 -3.62 15.85 5.10
N LEU A 15 -3.11 15.28 3.99
CA LEU A 15 -3.91 14.86 2.84
C LEU A 15 -4.84 13.69 3.19
N MET A 16 -4.40 12.74 4.02
CA MET A 16 -5.27 11.70 4.57
C MET A 16 -6.44 12.28 5.35
N GLY A 17 -6.19 13.27 6.23
CA GLY A 17 -7.26 13.96 6.96
C GLY A 17 -8.27 14.65 6.04
N ARG A 18 -7.83 15.10 4.86
CA ARG A 18 -8.68 15.70 3.81
C ARG A 18 -9.32 14.68 2.86
N HIS A 19 -9.16 13.37 3.10
CA HIS A 19 -9.62 12.29 2.23
C HIS A 19 -9.04 12.32 0.80
N GLN A 20 -7.91 13.01 0.61
CA GLN A 20 -7.20 13.03 -0.67
C GLN A 20 -6.17 11.89 -0.71
N LEU A 21 -6.68 10.66 -0.73
CA LEU A 21 -5.89 9.45 -0.47
C LEU A 21 -4.81 9.19 -1.52
N GLU A 22 -5.10 9.39 -2.81
CA GLU A 22 -4.14 9.18 -3.90
C GLU A 22 -2.93 10.11 -3.77
N LEU A 23 -3.19 11.38 -3.43
CA LEU A 23 -2.12 12.35 -3.16
C LEU A 23 -1.35 11.97 -1.88
N ALA A 24 -2.04 11.51 -0.83
CA ALA A 24 -1.38 11.05 0.38
C ALA A 24 -0.40 9.91 0.09
N VAL A 25 -0.82 8.92 -0.71
CA VAL A 25 0.02 7.80 -1.17
C VAL A 25 1.27 8.32 -1.89
N ALA A 26 1.11 9.25 -2.84
CA ALA A 26 2.24 9.83 -3.54
C ALA A 26 3.23 10.53 -2.58
N PHE A 27 2.73 11.26 -1.58
CA PHE A 27 3.57 11.92 -0.58
C PHE A 27 4.23 10.94 0.39
N PHE A 28 3.60 9.82 0.74
CA PHE A 28 4.22 8.75 1.51
C PHE A 28 5.40 8.11 0.76
N ILE A 29 5.23 7.83 -0.54
CA ILE A 29 6.30 7.33 -1.41
C ILE A 29 7.45 8.34 -1.47
N LEU A 30 7.18 9.62 -1.68
CA LEU A 30 8.20 10.68 -1.67
C LEU A 30 8.89 10.84 -0.31
N GLY A 31 8.15 10.57 0.78
CA GLY A 31 8.65 10.55 2.15
C GLY A 31 9.50 9.33 2.50
N GLY A 32 9.47 8.28 1.68
CA GLY A 32 10.16 7.01 1.90
C GLY A 32 9.41 6.04 2.82
N ASP A 33 8.16 6.32 3.17
CA ASP A 33 7.32 5.43 3.98
C ASP A 33 6.39 4.60 3.08
N HIS A 34 6.98 3.59 2.44
CA HIS A 34 6.29 2.73 1.49
C HIS A 34 5.22 1.86 2.16
N SER A 35 5.43 1.46 3.43
CA SER A 35 4.47 0.65 4.18
C SER A 35 3.15 1.40 4.39
N SER A 36 3.23 2.67 4.79
CA SER A 36 2.05 3.53 4.90
C SER A 36 1.37 3.76 3.55
N ALA A 37 2.14 3.98 2.47
CA ALA A 37 1.58 4.13 1.12
C ALA A 37 0.75 2.91 0.69
N VAL A 38 1.32 1.72 0.84
CA VAL A 38 0.68 0.43 0.50
C VAL A 38 -0.56 0.20 1.36
N THR A 39 -0.49 0.49 2.66
CA THR A 39 -1.62 0.35 3.58
C THR A 39 -2.78 1.27 3.20
N VAL A 40 -2.49 2.53 2.85
CA VAL A 40 -3.52 3.49 2.42
C VAL A 40 -4.18 3.01 1.12
N CYS A 41 -3.43 2.46 0.16
CA CYS A 41 -4.01 1.85 -1.03
C CYS A 41 -4.92 0.66 -0.71
N ALA A 42 -4.41 -0.30 0.08
CA ALA A 42 -5.14 -1.54 0.34
C ALA A 42 -6.38 -1.33 1.21
N LYS A 43 -6.29 -0.50 2.26
CA LYS A 43 -7.36 -0.34 3.26
C LYS A 43 -8.25 0.87 3.01
N ASN A 44 -7.66 2.03 2.72
CA ASN A 44 -8.41 3.28 2.66
C ASN A 44 -9.01 3.51 1.27
N LEU A 45 -8.23 3.23 0.21
CA LEU A 45 -8.75 3.24 -1.16
C LEU A 45 -9.51 1.95 -1.49
N GLY A 46 -9.20 0.84 -0.80
CA GLY A 46 -9.77 -0.47 -1.11
C GLY A 46 -9.23 -1.05 -2.42
N ASP A 47 -8.13 -0.50 -2.94
CA ASP A 47 -7.51 -0.90 -4.19
C ASP A 47 -6.23 -1.69 -3.91
N VAL A 48 -6.44 -2.99 -3.76
CA VAL A 48 -5.38 -3.97 -3.49
C VAL A 48 -4.48 -4.18 -4.72
N GLN A 49 -5.02 -3.99 -5.93
CA GLN A 49 -4.22 -4.13 -7.16
C GLN A 49 -3.22 -3.00 -7.28
N LEU A 50 -3.65 -1.77 -7.01
CA LEU A 50 -2.76 -0.61 -6.95
C LEU A 50 -1.69 -0.78 -5.87
N ALA A 51 -2.08 -1.28 -4.69
CA ALA A 51 -1.13 -1.58 -3.62
C ALA A 51 -0.04 -2.58 -4.08
N LEU A 52 -0.43 -3.66 -4.76
CA LEU A 52 0.49 -4.67 -5.28
C LEU A 52 1.46 -4.10 -6.32
N ILE A 53 0.95 -3.27 -7.24
CA ILE A 53 1.78 -2.61 -8.27
C ILE A 53 2.80 -1.68 -7.61
N ILE A 54 2.39 -0.91 -6.60
CA ILE A 54 3.29 -0.02 -5.86
C ILE A 54 4.38 -0.82 -5.15
N CYS A 55 4.06 -1.93 -4.47
CA CYS A 55 5.07 -2.80 -3.85
C CYS A 55 6.12 -3.26 -4.88
N ARG A 56 5.67 -3.76 -6.03
CA ARG A 56 6.56 -4.27 -7.09
C ARG A 56 7.43 -3.19 -7.73
N LEU A 57 6.90 -1.99 -7.90
CA LEU A 57 7.66 -0.87 -8.46
C LEU A 57 8.72 -0.34 -7.49
N LEU A 58 8.50 -0.46 -6.18
CA LEU A 58 9.41 0.05 -5.16
C LEU A 58 10.48 -0.98 -4.76
N GLU A 59 10.11 -2.24 -4.58
CA GLU A 59 11.00 -3.29 -4.05
C GLU A 59 11.31 -4.40 -5.05
N GLY A 60 10.65 -4.43 -6.20
CA GLY A 60 10.72 -5.52 -7.16
C GLY A 60 9.74 -6.66 -6.85
N CYS A 61 9.75 -7.70 -7.70
CA CYS A 61 8.90 -8.87 -7.51
C CYS A 61 9.37 -9.71 -6.31
N GLY A 62 8.44 -10.02 -5.40
CA GLY A 62 8.73 -10.82 -4.20
C GLY A 62 9.43 -10.03 -3.09
N GLY A 63 9.28 -8.71 -3.07
CA GLY A 63 9.73 -7.84 -1.97
C GLY A 63 9.03 -8.15 -0.64
N GLU A 64 9.56 -7.61 0.46
CA GLU A 64 8.97 -7.79 1.79
C GLU A 64 7.58 -7.16 1.87
N LEU A 65 7.39 -5.96 1.30
CA LEU A 65 6.08 -5.29 1.26
C LEU A 65 5.04 -6.07 0.45
N GLU A 66 5.45 -6.72 -0.64
CA GLU A 66 4.53 -7.56 -1.43
C GLU A 66 4.09 -8.78 -0.62
N ARG A 67 5.02 -9.47 0.04
CA ARG A 67 4.72 -10.62 0.90
C ARG A 67 3.79 -10.22 2.05
N ASP A 68 4.10 -9.11 2.72
CA ASP A 68 3.30 -8.60 3.82
C ASP A 68 1.89 -8.22 3.37
N LEU A 69 1.76 -7.60 2.19
CA LEU A 69 0.46 -7.26 1.60
C LEU A 69 -0.36 -8.53 1.30
N ILE A 70 0.25 -9.53 0.67
CA ILE A 70 -0.40 -10.80 0.32
C ILE A 70 -0.87 -11.51 1.60
N ALA A 71 0.03 -11.70 2.57
CA ALA A 71 -0.23 -12.44 3.78
C ALA A 71 -1.27 -11.77 4.68
N ASN A 72 -1.17 -10.44 4.87
CA ASN A 72 -1.99 -9.74 5.87
C ASN A 72 -3.28 -9.14 5.29
N HIS A 73 -3.36 -8.93 3.97
CA HIS A 73 -4.53 -8.30 3.35
C HIS A 73 -5.17 -9.16 2.27
N ILE A 74 -4.42 -9.65 1.29
CA ILE A 74 -5.03 -10.32 0.14
C ILE A 74 -5.60 -11.69 0.51
N LEU A 75 -4.83 -12.53 1.22
CA LEU A 75 -5.26 -13.86 1.64
C LEU A 75 -6.47 -13.83 2.60
N PRO A 76 -6.50 -13.00 3.66
CA PRO A 76 -7.69 -12.89 4.51
C PRO A 76 -8.92 -12.40 3.73
N SER A 77 -8.71 -11.47 2.80
CA SER A 77 -9.80 -10.91 1.99
C SER A 77 -10.35 -11.91 0.98
N SER A 78 -9.51 -12.77 0.38
CA SER A 78 -9.94 -13.80 -0.56
C SER A 78 -10.74 -14.89 0.14
N ILE A 79 -10.29 -15.32 1.33
CA ILE A 79 -11.03 -16.28 2.16
C ILE A 79 -12.40 -15.72 2.56
N GLN A 80 -12.46 -14.46 2.99
CA GLN A 80 -13.73 -13.81 3.37
C GLN A 80 -14.70 -13.66 2.19
N LYS A 81 -14.18 -13.48 0.98
CA LYS A 81 -14.98 -13.37 -0.26
C LYS A 81 -15.27 -14.72 -0.92
N GLU A 82 -14.82 -15.83 -0.32
CA GLU A 82 -14.90 -17.18 -0.90
C GLU A 82 -14.24 -17.29 -2.30
N ASP A 83 -13.23 -16.44 -2.55
CA ASP A 83 -12.47 -16.47 -3.78
C ASP A 83 -11.29 -17.44 -3.64
N TYR A 84 -11.61 -18.73 -3.73
CA TYR A 84 -10.65 -19.82 -3.57
C TYR A 84 -9.59 -19.85 -4.67
N TRP A 85 -9.90 -19.30 -5.85
CA TRP A 85 -8.95 -19.20 -6.95
C TRP A 85 -7.83 -18.22 -6.61
N LEU A 86 -8.21 -17.03 -6.13
CA LEU A 86 -7.23 -16.03 -5.70
C LEU A 86 -6.41 -16.52 -4.50
N ALA A 87 -7.04 -17.23 -3.56
CA ALA A 87 -6.34 -17.83 -2.44
C ALA A 87 -5.28 -18.86 -2.89
N SER A 88 -5.64 -19.79 -3.78
CA SER A 88 -4.73 -20.83 -4.26
C SER A 88 -3.59 -20.31 -5.13
N MET A 89 -3.75 -19.15 -5.79
CA MET A 89 -2.68 -18.54 -6.60
C MET A 89 -1.65 -17.77 -5.76
N LEU A 90 -1.99 -17.44 -4.52
CA LEU A 90 -1.18 -16.60 -3.63
C LEU A 90 -0.58 -17.39 -2.46
N GLU A 91 -0.99 -18.65 -2.30
CA GLU A 91 -0.38 -19.66 -1.42
C GLU A 91 0.94 -20.18 -2.04
#